data_AF-A0A7J7GVP7-F1
#
_entry.id   AF-A0A7J7GVP7-F1
#
_cell.length_a   1.000
_cell.length_b   1.000
_cell.length_c   1.000
_cell.angle_alpha   90.00
_cell.angle_beta   90.00
_cell.angle_gamma   90.00
#
_symmetry.space_group_name_H-M   'P 1'
#
loop_
_entity.id
_entity.type
_entity.pdbx_description
1 polymer ?
#
loop_
_entity_poly.entity_id
_entity_poly.type
_entity_poly.pdbx_seq_one_letter_code
_entity_poly.pdbx_strand_id
1 'polypeptide(L)'
;MVIQFGETLIGRAYLPIKDIIFGHEVDRLLDIVDKENHPIYRSPKIRVNLKFFDVTKDNNWSQGIKTPSFGGVPYTFFMQREGCKVTLYQDAHVPDLITPQFNLFEGKIYEPHRCWEDIFDAVTNARHLIYITGWSKYTKITLIRDPKRPRPQGNITLGDLLKKKADEV
;
A
#
# COMPACT_ATOMS: atom_id res chain seq x y z
N MET A 1 -36.03 33.75 16.70
CA MET A 1 -35.97 32.30 16.44
C MET A 1 -34.59 32.03 15.84
N VAL A 2 -33.66 31.49 16.61
CA VAL A 2 -32.30 31.20 16.12
C VAL A 2 -32.34 29.81 15.50
N ILE A 3 -32.19 29.74 14.17
CA ILE A 3 -32.01 28.46 13.47
C ILE A 3 -30.54 28.09 13.66
N GLN A 4 -30.29 27.06 14.45
CA GLN A 4 -28.94 26.54 14.67
C GLN A 4 -28.61 25.57 13.52
N PHE A 5 -27.65 25.95 12.68
CA PHE A 5 -27.12 25.07 11.65
C PHE A 5 -26.04 24.17 12.28
N GLY A 6 -26.21 22.86 12.14
CA GLY A 6 -25.27 21.87 12.64
C GLY A 6 -25.57 20.49 12.07
N GLU A 7 -24.55 19.63 12.04
CA GLU A 7 -24.73 18.22 11.66
C GLU A 7 -25.70 17.55 12.64
N THR A 8 -26.69 16.84 12.11
CA THR A 8 -27.74 16.19 12.90
C THR A 8 -27.88 14.73 12.47
N LEU A 9 -27.79 13.81 13.42
CA LEU A 9 -28.13 12.40 13.20
C LEU A 9 -29.64 12.26 12.96
N ILE A 10 -30.03 11.71 11.80
CA ILE A 10 -31.44 11.46 11.47
C ILE A 10 -32.00 10.26 12.24
N GLY A 11 -31.24 9.17 12.35
CA GLY A 11 -31.64 7.95 13.05
C GLY A 11 -30.74 6.77 12.72
N ARG A 12 -31.11 5.58 13.20
CA ARG A 12 -30.38 4.31 12.99
C ARG A 12 -31.32 3.21 12.54
N ALA A 13 -30.81 2.24 11.80
CA ALA A 13 -31.54 1.03 11.41
C ALA A 13 -30.71 -0.20 11.77
N TYR A 14 -31.37 -1.30 12.13
CA TYR A 14 -30.73 -2.49 12.69
C TYR A 14 -31.11 -3.74 11.89
N LEU A 15 -30.10 -4.51 11.46
CA LEU A 15 -30.27 -5.83 10.86
C LEU A 15 -29.62 -6.88 11.79
N PRO A 16 -30.37 -7.84 12.34
CA PRO A 16 -29.80 -8.89 13.18
C PRO A 16 -28.77 -9.75 12.43
N ILE A 17 -27.62 -10.01 13.05
CA ILE A 17 -26.55 -10.83 12.43
C ILE A 17 -27.04 -12.23 12.05
N LYS A 18 -27.92 -12.83 12.87
CA LYS A 18 -28.52 -14.15 12.61
C LYS A 18 -29.22 -14.23 11.24
N ASP A 19 -29.65 -13.09 10.69
CA ASP A 19 -30.35 -13.04 9.41
C ASP A 19 -29.38 -13.05 8.21
N ILE A 20 -28.09 -12.74 8.42
CA ILE A 20 -27.07 -12.65 7.36
C ILE A 20 -25.92 -13.65 7.51
N ILE A 21 -25.65 -14.15 8.72
CA ILE A 21 -24.46 -14.96 9.03
C ILE A 21 -24.38 -16.27 8.22
N PHE A 22 -25.52 -16.78 7.75
CA PHE A 22 -25.59 -17.99 6.93
C PHE A 22 -25.23 -17.76 5.44
N GLY A 23 -24.92 -16.52 5.05
CA GLY A 23 -24.43 -16.17 3.71
C GLY A 23 -25.49 -16.03 2.62
N HIS A 24 -26.77 -16.09 3.00
CA HIS A 24 -27.88 -15.76 2.12
C HIS A 24 -27.92 -14.26 1.84
N GLU A 25 -28.40 -13.89 0.66
CA GLU A 25 -28.66 -12.49 0.32
C GLU A 25 -29.89 -11.99 1.09
N VAL A 26 -29.78 -10.79 1.63
CA VAL A 26 -30.81 -10.15 2.45
C VAL A 26 -31.17 -8.81 1.81
N ASP A 27 -32.36 -8.73 1.22
CA ASP A 27 -33.01 -7.49 0.82
C ASP A 27 -34.13 -7.17 1.81
N ARG A 28 -34.02 -6.03 2.51
CA ARG A 28 -34.92 -5.65 3.60
C ARG A 28 -35.21 -4.16 3.63
N LEU A 29 -36.46 -3.85 4.00
CA LEU A 29 -36.87 -2.54 4.49
C LEU A 29 -36.75 -2.54 6.01
N LEU A 30 -35.88 -1.69 6.56
CA LEU A 30 -35.63 -1.56 7.99
C LEU A 30 -36.20 -0.24 8.49
N ASP A 31 -36.84 -0.26 9.65
CA ASP A 31 -37.31 0.96 10.30
C ASP A 31 -36.12 1.76 10.82
N ILE A 32 -36.18 3.08 10.61
CA ILE A 32 -35.24 4.03 11.19
C ILE A 32 -35.80 4.46 12.55
N VAL A 33 -35.00 4.31 13.59
CA VAL A 33 -35.34 4.61 14.99
C VAL A 33 -34.40 5.66 15.58
N ASP A 34 -34.78 6.25 16.70
CA ASP A 34 -33.96 7.19 17.47
C ASP A 34 -32.84 6.48 18.27
N LYS A 35 -32.23 7.18 19.23
CA LYS A 35 -31.12 6.63 20.01
C LYS A 35 -31.58 5.60 21.03
N GLU A 36 -32.85 5.64 21.42
CA GLU A 36 -33.51 4.80 22.41
C GLU A 36 -34.26 3.62 21.74
N ASN A 37 -34.12 3.46 20.42
CA ASN A 37 -34.82 2.48 19.58
C ASN A 37 -36.33 2.71 19.45
N HIS A 38 -36.80 3.94 19.62
CA HIS A 38 -38.19 4.28 19.35
C HIS A 38 -38.38 4.74 17.90
N PRO A 39 -39.56 4.49 17.30
CA PRO A 39 -39.89 5.01 15.98
C PRO A 39 -39.78 6.53 15.93
N ILE A 40 -39.07 7.07 14.93
CA ILE A 40 -39.02 8.52 14.70
C ILE A 40 -40.25 9.00 13.93
N TYR A 41 -40.49 10.32 13.90
CA TYR A 41 -41.65 10.93 13.25
C TYR A 41 -41.82 10.41 11.80
N ARG A 42 -43.04 9.92 11.49
CA ARG A 42 -43.45 9.26 10.23
C ARG A 42 -42.85 7.88 9.96
N SER A 43 -42.17 7.27 10.93
CA SER A 43 -41.60 5.92 10.84
C SER A 43 -40.90 5.63 9.50
N PRO A 44 -39.92 6.47 9.10
CA PRO A 44 -39.24 6.30 7.83
C PRO A 44 -38.47 4.98 7.81
N LYS A 45 -38.31 4.43 6.61
CA LYS A 45 -37.64 3.16 6.37
C LYS A 45 -36.47 3.34 5.42
N ILE A 46 -35.45 2.50 5.58
CA ILE A 46 -34.32 2.38 4.65
C ILE A 46 -34.34 0.99 4.02
N ARG A 47 -34.18 0.91 2.70
CA ARG A 47 -34.00 -0.35 1.99
C ARG A 47 -32.52 -0.65 1.87
N VAL A 48 -32.12 -1.86 2.25
CA VAL A 48 -30.74 -2.33 2.18
C VAL A 48 -30.68 -3.70 1.52
N ASN A 49 -29.62 -3.94 0.74
CA ASN A 49 -29.26 -5.25 0.21
C ASN A 49 -27.87 -5.61 0.74
N LEU A 50 -27.78 -6.73 1.44
CA LEU A 50 -26.53 -7.21 2.02
C LEU A 50 -26.35 -8.70 1.76
N LYS A 51 -25.09 -9.11 1.63
CA LYS A 51 -24.71 -10.52 1.59
C LYS A 51 -23.38 -10.68 2.32
N PHE A 52 -23.34 -11.62 3.25
CA PHE A 52 -22.12 -11.99 3.93
C PHE A 52 -21.42 -13.11 3.16
N PHE A 53 -20.10 -13.01 3.03
CA PHE A 53 -19.26 -14.06 2.50
C PHE A 53 -18.27 -14.45 3.58
N ASP A 54 -18.40 -15.67 4.09
CA ASP A 54 -17.41 -16.24 4.99
C ASP A 54 -16.05 -16.35 4.27
N VAL A 55 -14.95 -16.18 5.00
CA VAL A 55 -13.60 -16.23 4.44
C VAL A 55 -13.32 -17.54 3.70
N THR A 56 -13.92 -18.65 4.14
CA THR A 56 -13.80 -19.96 3.48
C THR A 56 -14.42 -20.02 2.08
N LYS A 57 -15.21 -19.01 1.68
CA LYS A 57 -15.73 -18.87 0.32
C LYS A 57 -14.70 -18.29 -0.65
N ASP A 58 -13.60 -17.70 -0.16
CA ASP A 58 -12.48 -17.30 -1.00
C ASP A 58 -11.64 -18.52 -1.42
N ASN A 59 -11.38 -18.66 -2.71
CA ASN A 59 -10.67 -19.81 -3.28
C ASN A 59 -9.21 -19.94 -2.79
N ASN A 60 -8.63 -18.86 -2.26
CA ASN A 60 -7.25 -18.79 -1.74
C ASN A 60 -7.18 -18.84 -0.22
N TRP A 61 -8.33 -18.87 0.48
CA TRP A 61 -8.36 -18.91 1.94
C TRP A 61 -7.51 -20.06 2.50
N SER A 62 -6.57 -19.74 3.39
CA SER A 62 -5.65 -20.68 4.05
C SER A 62 -4.76 -21.49 3.09
N GLN A 63 -4.50 -20.98 1.88
CA GLN A 63 -3.80 -21.75 0.85
C GLN A 63 -2.66 -20.99 0.15
N GLY A 64 -2.50 -19.69 0.41
CA GLY A 64 -1.51 -18.86 -0.25
C GLY A 64 -1.78 -18.69 -1.75
N ILE A 65 -0.74 -18.31 -2.51
CA ILE A 65 -0.79 -18.22 -3.96
C ILE A 65 -0.61 -19.63 -4.54
N LYS A 66 -1.71 -20.24 -4.99
CA LYS A 66 -1.73 -21.62 -5.50
C LYS A 66 -1.19 -21.78 -6.91
N THR A 67 -1.46 -20.81 -7.77
CA THR A 67 -1.19 -20.91 -9.21
C THR A 67 -0.45 -19.68 -9.71
N PRO A 68 0.38 -19.84 -10.75
CA PRO A 68 0.97 -18.70 -11.45
C PRO A 68 -0.07 -17.74 -12.05
N SER A 69 -1.30 -18.23 -12.28
CA SER A 69 -2.44 -17.47 -12.80
C SER A 69 -3.23 -16.68 -11.74
N PHE A 70 -2.68 -16.50 -10.53
CA PHE A 70 -3.32 -15.66 -9.51
C PHE A 70 -3.52 -14.23 -10.02
N GLY A 71 -4.77 -13.77 -10.07
CA GLY A 71 -5.17 -12.50 -10.69
C GLY A 71 -4.91 -11.24 -9.86
N GLY A 72 -4.22 -11.36 -8.72
CA GLY A 72 -3.98 -10.25 -7.80
C GLY A 72 -5.13 -9.99 -6.83
N VAL A 73 -4.97 -8.94 -6.03
CA VAL A 73 -5.95 -8.52 -5.03
C VAL A 73 -7.13 -7.80 -5.73
N PRO A 74 -8.39 -8.22 -5.50
CA PRO A 74 -9.55 -7.64 -6.17
C PRO A 74 -9.89 -6.23 -5.64
N TYR A 75 -10.71 -5.49 -6.40
CA TYR A 75 -11.23 -4.17 -6.02
C TYR A 75 -10.14 -3.12 -5.72
N THR A 76 -9.01 -3.20 -6.41
CA THR A 76 -7.87 -2.28 -6.27
C THR A 76 -7.77 -1.33 -7.47
N PHE A 77 -7.28 -0.11 -7.25
CA PHE A 77 -7.08 0.88 -8.33
C PHE A 77 -5.98 0.46 -9.31
N PHE A 78 -4.88 -0.10 -8.79
CA PHE A 78 -3.79 -0.64 -9.60
C PHE A 78 -3.85 -2.16 -9.61
N MET A 79 -4.10 -2.73 -10.78
CA MET A 79 -4.11 -4.18 -11.00
C MET A 79 -2.70 -4.76 -10.99
N GLN A 80 -2.59 -6.07 -10.70
CA GLN A 80 -1.34 -6.83 -10.77
C GLN A 80 -0.72 -6.72 -12.17
N ARG A 81 0.62 -6.65 -12.22
CA ARG A 81 1.42 -6.63 -13.45
C ARG A 81 2.36 -7.83 -13.45
N GLU A 82 2.53 -8.42 -14.63
CA GLU A 82 3.43 -9.56 -14.84
C GLU A 82 4.76 -9.11 -15.45
N GLY A 83 5.75 -10.00 -15.50
CA GLY A 83 7.07 -9.70 -16.07
C GLY A 83 7.89 -8.66 -15.30
N CYS A 84 7.54 -8.41 -14.03
CA CYS A 84 8.22 -7.44 -13.18
C CYS A 84 9.48 -8.04 -12.55
N LYS A 85 10.51 -7.21 -12.35
CA LYS A 85 11.65 -7.51 -11.48
C LYS A 85 11.56 -6.63 -10.25
N VAL A 86 11.54 -7.25 -9.06
CA VAL A 86 11.57 -6.55 -7.78
C VAL A 86 12.95 -6.72 -7.17
N THR A 87 13.60 -5.61 -6.85
CA THR A 87 14.82 -5.60 -6.04
C THR A 87 14.43 -5.37 -4.58
N LEU A 88 14.80 -6.30 -3.71
CA LEU A 88 14.55 -6.18 -2.28
C LEU A 88 15.73 -5.50 -1.61
N TYR A 89 15.45 -4.49 -0.79
CA TYR A 89 16.45 -3.73 -0.07
C TYR A 89 16.32 -3.97 1.44
N GLN A 90 17.38 -4.50 2.04
CA GLN A 90 17.56 -4.50 3.48
C GLN A 90 18.34 -3.24 3.84
N ASP A 91 17.71 -2.35 4.62
CA ASP A 91 18.28 -1.06 5.02
C ASP A 91 18.68 -0.15 3.84
N ALA A 92 19.32 0.98 4.16
CA ALA A 92 19.85 1.90 3.15
C ALA A 92 21.11 1.35 2.45
N HIS A 93 21.92 0.58 3.19
CA HIS A 93 23.19 0.02 2.75
C HIS A 93 23.49 -1.28 3.51
N VAL A 94 24.14 -2.23 2.83
CA VAL A 94 24.62 -3.49 3.42
C VAL A 94 26.12 -3.63 3.10
N PRO A 95 27.01 -3.71 4.11
CA PRO A 95 28.42 -4.00 3.91
C PRO A 95 28.66 -5.42 3.37
N ASP A 96 29.71 -5.60 2.58
CA ASP A 96 30.02 -6.88 1.93
C ASP A 96 30.23 -8.06 2.90
N LEU A 97 30.67 -7.78 4.13
CA LEU A 97 31.08 -8.79 5.11
C LEU A 97 29.93 -9.38 5.94
N ILE A 98 28.72 -8.82 5.86
CA ILE A 98 27.63 -9.12 6.81
C ILE A 98 26.64 -10.16 6.28
N THR A 99 26.71 -10.53 5.00
CA THR A 99 25.65 -11.33 4.39
C THR A 99 25.98 -12.82 4.41
N PRO A 100 25.24 -13.65 5.17
CA PRO A 100 25.40 -15.10 5.12
C PRO A 100 25.05 -15.60 3.71
N GLN A 101 25.75 -16.64 3.24
CA GLN A 101 25.40 -17.26 1.97
C GLN A 101 24.13 -18.09 2.14
N PHE A 102 23.07 -17.69 1.45
CA PHE A 102 21.83 -18.44 1.37
C PHE A 102 21.66 -19.00 -0.04
N ASN A 103 21.38 -20.29 -0.15
CA ASN A 103 21.08 -20.93 -1.43
C ASN A 103 19.62 -20.68 -1.79
N LEU A 104 19.42 -20.19 -3.00
CA LEU A 104 18.12 -20.06 -3.65
C LEU A 104 17.87 -21.28 -4.56
N PHE A 105 16.66 -21.33 -5.12
CA PHE A 105 16.32 -22.31 -6.15
C PHE A 105 17.31 -22.25 -7.33
N GLU A 106 17.55 -23.40 -7.98
CA GLU A 106 18.58 -23.57 -9.04
C GLU A 106 20.03 -23.30 -8.60
N GLY A 107 20.34 -23.37 -7.30
CA GLY A 107 21.72 -23.23 -6.81
C GLY A 107 22.28 -21.82 -6.92
N LYS A 108 21.42 -20.81 -7.15
CA LYS A 108 21.81 -19.40 -7.09
C LYS A 108 22.10 -19.02 -5.64
N ILE A 109 23.04 -18.12 -5.42
CA ILE A 109 23.31 -17.58 -4.08
C ILE A 109 22.56 -16.25 -3.95
N TYR A 110 21.97 -16.01 -2.79
CA TYR A 110 21.37 -14.71 -2.49
C TYR A 110 22.43 -13.62 -2.49
N GLU A 111 22.19 -12.58 -3.30
CA GLU A 111 23.03 -11.38 -3.35
C GLU A 111 22.26 -10.18 -2.80
N PRO A 112 22.78 -9.50 -1.76
CA PRO A 112 22.13 -8.33 -1.18
C PRO A 112 22.28 -7.12 -2.11
N HIS A 113 21.17 -6.40 -2.30
CA HIS A 113 21.15 -5.12 -3.01
C HIS A 113 21.25 -3.94 -2.04
N ARG A 114 21.73 -2.79 -2.51
CA ARG A 114 22.07 -1.62 -1.68
C ARG A 114 21.24 -0.43 -2.12
N CYS A 115 20.22 -0.10 -1.32
CA CYS A 115 19.18 0.86 -1.69
C CYS A 115 19.73 2.23 -2.12
N TRP A 116 20.59 2.82 -1.30
CA TRP A 116 21.10 4.16 -1.57
C TRP A 116 22.18 4.18 -2.66
N GLU A 117 22.91 3.07 -2.86
CA GLU A 117 23.79 2.93 -4.03
C GLU A 117 22.96 2.91 -5.33
N ASP A 118 21.91 2.08 -5.37
CA ASP A 118 21.06 1.96 -6.55
C ASP A 118 20.25 3.24 -6.82
N ILE A 119 19.76 3.94 -5.78
CA ILE A 119 19.11 5.26 -5.92
C ILE A 119 20.10 6.29 -6.47
N PHE A 120 21.34 6.32 -5.95
CA PHE A 120 22.36 7.23 -6.46
C PHE A 120 22.64 6.97 -7.94
N ASP A 121 22.80 5.71 -8.33
CA ASP A 121 23.04 5.32 -9.71
C ASP A 121 21.82 5.65 -10.60
N ALA A 122 20.59 5.44 -10.13
CA ALA A 122 19.36 5.79 -10.86
C ALA A 122 19.22 7.30 -11.09
N VAL A 123 19.46 8.12 -10.06
CA VAL A 123 19.41 9.59 -10.17
C VAL A 123 20.52 10.10 -11.10
N THR A 124 21.74 9.60 -10.94
CA THR A 124 22.90 10.02 -11.74
C THR A 124 22.69 9.71 -13.23
N ASN A 125 22.16 8.52 -13.53
CA ASN A 125 21.99 8.04 -14.90
C ASN A 125 20.68 8.50 -15.57
N ALA A 126 19.79 9.19 -14.85
CA ALA A 126 18.55 9.70 -15.42
C ALA A 126 18.82 10.73 -16.54
N ARG A 127 18.05 10.63 -17.63
CA ARG A 127 18.17 11.52 -18.81
C ARG A 127 16.96 12.42 -19.06
N HIS A 128 15.81 12.10 -18.48
CA HIS A 128 14.54 12.76 -18.84
C HIS A 128 13.76 13.25 -17.63
N LEU A 129 13.56 12.40 -16.62
CA LEU A 129 12.74 12.73 -15.47
C LEU A 129 13.28 12.11 -14.19
N ILE A 130 13.14 12.85 -13.10
CA ILE A 130 13.38 12.39 -11.74
C ILE A 130 12.19 12.87 -10.89
N TYR A 131 11.35 11.94 -10.44
CA TYR A 131 10.22 12.24 -9.57
C TYR A 131 10.50 11.74 -8.15
N ILE A 132 10.42 12.64 -7.17
CA ILE A 132 10.73 12.33 -5.77
C ILE A 132 9.63 12.87 -4.85
N THR A 133 8.94 11.94 -4.19
CA THR A 133 7.99 12.21 -3.11
C THR A 133 8.55 11.67 -1.79
N GLY A 134 8.26 12.33 -0.67
CA GLY A 134 8.74 11.90 0.63
C GLY A 134 8.20 12.80 1.73
N TRP A 135 7.97 12.23 2.91
CA TRP A 135 7.47 12.96 4.07
C TRP A 135 8.43 14.05 4.53
N SER A 136 9.74 13.77 4.51
CA SER A 136 10.80 14.72 4.77
C SER A 136 11.98 14.48 3.82
N LYS A 137 12.66 15.54 3.42
CA LYS A 137 13.78 15.51 2.47
C LYS A 137 14.87 16.43 2.98
N TYR A 138 16.01 15.86 3.38
CA TYR A 138 17.17 16.64 3.81
C TYR A 138 18.21 16.66 2.70
N THR A 139 18.37 17.81 2.05
CA THR A 139 19.18 17.95 0.82
C THR A 139 20.68 17.78 1.04
N LYS A 140 21.16 17.93 2.28
CA LYS A 140 22.59 17.87 2.60
C LYS A 140 23.14 16.47 2.89
N ILE A 141 22.32 15.42 2.78
CA ILE A 141 22.80 14.04 2.93
C ILE A 141 23.62 13.61 1.71
N THR A 142 24.62 12.76 1.91
CA THR A 142 25.23 11.96 0.84
C THR A 142 24.63 10.55 0.84
N LEU A 143 24.47 9.96 -0.34
CA LEU A 143 23.92 8.61 -0.50
C LEU A 143 25.00 7.52 -0.39
N ILE A 144 26.19 7.79 -0.90
CA ILE A 144 27.33 6.86 -0.84
C ILE A 144 28.22 7.26 0.34
N ARG A 145 28.40 6.33 1.27
CA ARG A 145 29.15 6.60 2.52
C ARG A 145 30.14 5.52 2.88
N ASP A 146 30.04 4.34 2.28
CA ASP A 146 30.96 3.25 2.55
C ASP A 146 32.30 3.49 1.84
N PRO A 147 33.39 3.74 2.58
CA PRO A 147 34.70 4.00 1.97
C PRO A 147 35.25 2.79 1.22
N LYS A 148 34.76 1.57 1.50
CA LYS A 148 35.16 0.34 0.78
C LYS A 148 34.43 0.18 -0.55
N ARG A 149 33.36 0.94 -0.76
CA ARG A 149 32.51 0.89 -1.97
C ARG A 149 32.30 2.28 -2.57
N PRO A 150 33.38 2.98 -2.95
CA PRO A 150 33.24 4.31 -3.51
C PRO A 150 32.48 4.27 -4.83
N ARG A 151 31.79 5.37 -5.12
CA ARG A 151 31.27 5.69 -6.45
C ARG A 151 31.91 6.99 -6.93
N PRO A 152 32.10 7.17 -8.25
CA PRO A 152 32.45 8.48 -8.80
C PRO A 152 31.45 9.53 -8.29
N GLN A 153 31.94 10.64 -7.74
CA GLN A 153 31.11 11.70 -7.13
C GLN A 153 30.25 11.25 -5.94
N GLY A 154 30.52 10.11 -5.29
CA GLY A 154 29.70 9.58 -4.19
C GLY A 154 29.55 10.51 -2.97
N ASN A 155 30.47 11.46 -2.79
CA ASN A 155 30.45 12.46 -1.72
C ASN A 155 29.54 13.67 -2.01
N ILE A 156 28.93 13.75 -3.20
CA ILE A 156 27.99 14.83 -3.53
C ILE A 156 26.75 14.74 -2.65
N THR A 157 26.22 15.90 -2.22
CA THR A 157 24.94 15.92 -1.51
C THR A 157 23.80 15.60 -2.47
N LEU A 158 22.70 15.03 -1.95
CA LEU A 158 21.51 14.75 -2.76
C LEU A 158 20.97 16.02 -3.43
N GLY A 159 20.99 17.15 -2.72
CA GLY A 159 20.53 18.44 -3.26
C GLY A 159 21.38 18.92 -4.43
N ASP A 160 22.70 18.86 -4.31
CA ASP A 160 23.61 19.30 -5.37
C ASP A 160 23.58 18.34 -6.57
N LEU A 161 23.42 17.04 -6.33
CA LEU A 161 23.21 16.05 -7.39
C LEU A 161 21.93 16.38 -8.19
N LEU A 162 20.82 16.63 -7.51
CA LEU A 162 19.55 16.93 -8.18
C LEU A 162 19.61 18.25 -8.97
N LYS A 163 20.27 19.28 -8.44
CA LYS A 163 20.50 20.54 -9.18
C LYS A 163 21.33 20.29 -10.43
N LYS A 164 22.47 19.60 -10.29
CA LYS A 164 23.32 19.23 -11.43
C LYS A 164 22.53 18.48 -12.50
N LYS A 165 21.70 17.50 -12.11
CA LYS A 165 20.86 16.76 -13.05
C LYS A 165 19.78 17.62 -13.73
N ALA A 166 19.29 18.66 -13.07
CA ALA A 166 18.33 19.60 -13.65
C ALA A 166 19.01 20.60 -14.61
N ASP A 167 20.26 20.97 -14.34
CA ASP A 167 21.05 21.89 -15.18
C ASP A 167 21.66 21.21 -16.42
N GLU A 168 21.72 19.87 -16.45
CA GLU A 168 22.17 19.06 -17.60
C GLU A 168 21.11 18.96 -18.72
N VAL A 169 19.91 19.52 -18.51
CA VAL A 169 18.76 19.47 -19.44
C VAL A 169 18.79 20.61 -20.44
#